data_AF-A0A4Y2DG17-F1
#
_entry.id   AF-A0A4Y2DG17-F1
#
_cell.length_a   1.000
_cell.length_b   1.000
_cell.length_c   1.000
_cell.angle_alpha   90.00
_cell.angle_beta   90.00
_cell.angle_gamma   90.00
#
_symmetry.space_group_name_H-M   'P 1'
#
loop_
_entity.id
_entity.type
_entity.pdbx_description
1 polymer ?
#
loop_
_entity_poly.entity_id
_entity_poly.type
_entity_poly.pdbx_seq_one_letter_code
_entity_poly.pdbx_strand_id
1 'polypeptide(L)'
;MGAIIRFILTETWLRIVLQGFADASEAAYGVVVYMQFFYQNNSAKKIRSSLILEINDTVLRTDSMIALPWLNTPANHLKTFIANRVSKVQGLTENCCWTYVPSHLNPADLVSRGLSPRVLHELKLWWSGPSFSEQGELSSGPGPPVMNESEYSCEL
;
A
#
# COMPACT_ATOMS: atom_id res chain seq x y z
N MET A 1 -21.27 14.64 -20.80
CA MET A 1 -20.98 13.38 -20.06
C MET A 1 -21.16 13.68 -18.58
N GLY A 2 -22.20 13.14 -17.96
CA GLY A 2 -22.52 13.42 -16.56
C GLY A 2 -21.57 12.69 -15.63
N ALA A 3 -20.78 13.43 -14.85
CA ALA A 3 -20.03 12.85 -13.74
C ALA A 3 -21.03 12.21 -12.75
N ILE A 4 -20.82 10.95 -12.42
CA ILE A 4 -21.55 10.27 -11.36
C ILE A 4 -21.02 10.82 -10.03
N ILE A 5 -21.78 11.72 -9.42
CA ILE A 5 -21.43 12.36 -8.14
C ILE A 5 -21.62 11.33 -7.01
N ARG A 6 -20.55 11.06 -6.27
CA ARG A 6 -20.56 10.22 -5.06
C ARG A 6 -20.51 11.08 -3.80
N PHE A 7 -21.11 10.61 -2.73
CA PHE A 7 -21.61 11.42 -1.63
C PHE A 7 -21.12 10.87 -0.26
N ILE A 8 -20.49 11.69 0.61
CA ILE A 8 -20.16 11.37 2.02
C ILE A 8 -20.52 12.56 2.93
N LEU A 9 -21.11 12.31 4.10
CA LEU A 9 -21.38 13.30 5.16
C LEU A 9 -20.33 13.14 6.26
N THR A 10 -19.73 14.24 6.75
CA THR A 10 -18.94 14.20 7.99
C THR A 10 -19.21 15.48 8.79
N GLU A 11 -19.84 15.33 9.98
CA GLU A 11 -19.78 16.31 11.07
C GLU A 11 -18.77 15.86 12.15
N THR A 12 -17.93 14.90 11.78
CA THR A 12 -16.86 14.32 12.58
C THR A 12 -15.56 14.40 11.78
N TRP A 13 -14.43 14.40 12.47
CA TRP A 13 -13.12 14.28 11.84
C TRP A 13 -13.07 12.97 11.04
N LEU A 14 -12.96 13.07 9.72
CA LEU A 14 -12.75 11.96 8.81
C LEU A 14 -11.24 11.78 8.63
N ARG A 15 -10.72 10.59 8.89
CA ARG A 15 -9.36 10.22 8.50
C ARG A 15 -9.42 9.32 7.28
N ILE A 16 -8.70 9.70 6.23
CA ILE A 16 -8.56 8.95 4.98
C ILE A 16 -7.15 8.42 4.91
N VAL A 17 -7.02 7.10 4.79
CA VAL A 17 -5.73 6.42 4.63
C VAL A 17 -5.71 5.75 3.25
N LEU A 18 -4.69 6.06 2.46
CA LEU A 18 -4.36 5.30 1.25
C LEU A 18 -3.40 4.17 1.61
N GLN A 19 -3.74 2.97 1.18
CA GLN A 19 -2.87 1.80 1.30
C GLN A 19 -2.53 1.26 -0.08
N GLY A 20 -1.29 1.49 -0.52
CA GLY A 20 -0.75 0.97 -1.76
C GLY A 20 0.01 -0.33 -1.55
N PHE A 21 -0.18 -1.28 -2.46
CA PHE A 21 0.54 -2.55 -2.54
C PHE A 21 1.10 -2.67 -3.94
N ALA A 22 2.37 -3.06 -4.04
CA ALA A 22 3.02 -3.30 -5.33
C ALA A 22 3.71 -4.66 -5.33
N ASP A 23 3.70 -5.31 -6.48
CA ASP A 23 4.45 -6.53 -6.72
C ASP A 23 4.93 -6.62 -8.18
N ALA A 24 6.01 -7.36 -8.40
CA ALA A 24 6.56 -7.63 -9.71
C ALA A 24 6.92 -9.12 -9.82
N SER A 25 6.35 -9.79 -10.82
CA SER A 25 6.67 -11.18 -11.14
C SER A 25 7.33 -11.27 -12.52
N GLU A 26 7.74 -12.47 -12.92
CA GLU A 26 8.20 -12.73 -14.30
C GLU A 26 7.10 -12.48 -15.34
N ALA A 27 5.82 -12.54 -14.96
CA ALA A 27 4.70 -12.38 -15.86
C ALA A 27 4.25 -10.92 -16.01
N ALA A 28 4.17 -10.17 -14.91
CA ALA A 28 3.64 -8.81 -14.91
C ALA A 28 4.01 -8.02 -13.64
N TYR A 29 3.77 -6.72 -13.70
CA TYR A 29 3.71 -5.83 -12.53
C TYR A 29 2.25 -5.72 -12.04
N GLY A 30 2.07 -5.76 -10.73
CA GLY A 30 0.79 -5.60 -10.06
C GLY A 30 0.80 -4.42 -9.10
N VAL A 31 -0.28 -3.64 -9.07
CA VAL A 31 -0.51 -2.58 -8.08
C VAL A 31 -1.96 -2.62 -7.60
N VAL A 32 -2.15 -2.53 -6.30
CA VAL A 32 -3.47 -2.45 -5.66
C VAL A 32 -3.48 -1.29 -4.67
N VAL A 33 -4.53 -0.46 -4.71
CA VAL A 33 -4.68 0.67 -3.78
C VAL A 33 -6.04 0.58 -3.11
N TYR A 34 -6.03 0.58 -1.78
CA TYR A 34 -7.24 0.71 -0.95
C TYR A 34 -7.33 2.12 -0.38
N MET A 35 -8.55 2.65 -0.34
CA MET A 35 -8.88 3.90 0.35
C MET A 35 -9.78 3.57 1.53
N GLN A 36 -9.27 3.82 2.74
CA GLN A 36 -9.98 3.53 3.98
C GLN A 36 -10.47 4.83 4.62
N PHE A 37 -11.71 4.81 5.09
CA PHE A 37 -12.38 5.94 5.73
C PHE A 37 -12.64 5.59 7.19
N PHE A 38 -12.12 6.41 8.11
CA PHE A 38 -12.32 6.25 9.54
C PHE A 38 -13.18 7.39 10.09
N TYR A 39 -14.21 7.04 10.87
CA TYR A 39 -15.17 7.96 11.48
C TYR A 39 -15.22 7.74 12.98
N GLN A 40 -15.23 8.81 13.78
CA GLN A 40 -15.21 8.70 15.24
C GLN A 40 -16.53 8.17 15.85
N ASN A 41 -17.65 8.26 15.13
CA ASN A 41 -18.97 7.82 15.59
C ASN A 41 -19.67 6.94 14.53
N ASN A 42 -20.27 5.82 14.94
CA ASN A 42 -21.02 4.84 14.12
C ASN A 42 -22.27 5.38 13.38
N SER A 43 -22.45 6.71 13.29
CA SER A 43 -23.64 7.34 12.69
C SER A 43 -23.38 7.75 11.24
N ALA A 44 -23.62 6.84 10.30
CA ALA A 44 -23.71 7.18 8.89
C ALA A 44 -25.03 7.95 8.62
N LYS A 45 -24.97 9.26 8.37
CA LYS A 45 -26.13 10.09 7.96
C LYS A 45 -26.10 10.38 6.45
N LYS A 46 -27.28 10.69 5.87
CA LYS A 46 -27.60 10.79 4.42
C LYS A 46 -27.33 12.17 3.79
N ILE A 47 -26.71 12.19 2.60
CA ILE A 47 -25.77 13.22 2.09
C ILE A 47 -26.34 14.37 1.21
N ARG A 48 -25.64 15.54 1.19
CA ARG A 48 -25.66 16.60 0.15
C ARG A 48 -24.23 17.08 -0.25
N SER A 49 -23.88 16.90 -1.54
CA SER A 49 -22.87 17.55 -2.41
C SER A 49 -21.40 17.83 -1.98
N SER A 50 -20.46 17.27 -2.77
CA SER A 50 -19.06 17.65 -3.08
C SER A 50 -17.99 17.56 -1.96
N LEU A 51 -17.00 16.67 -2.11
CA LEU A 51 -15.83 16.55 -1.22
C LEU A 51 -14.52 16.93 -1.91
N ILE A 52 -13.79 17.86 -1.28
CA ILE A 52 -12.33 17.91 -1.34
C ILE A 52 -11.87 16.89 -0.30
N LEU A 53 -11.35 15.75 -0.76
CA LEU A 53 -10.83 14.69 0.11
C LEU A 53 -9.34 14.94 0.33
N GLU A 54 -8.96 15.33 1.54
CA GLU A 54 -7.57 15.35 1.95
C GLU A 54 -7.17 13.95 2.39
N ILE A 55 -6.12 13.40 1.77
CA ILE A 55 -5.52 12.13 2.19
C ILE A 55 -4.66 12.44 3.40
N ASN A 56 -5.01 11.89 4.56
CA ASN A 56 -4.28 12.14 5.80
C ASN A 56 -2.97 11.35 5.83
N ASP A 57 -3.00 10.09 5.36
CA ASP A 57 -1.85 9.19 5.40
C ASP A 57 -1.77 8.34 4.13
N THR A 58 -0.55 8.04 3.70
CA THR A 58 -0.28 7.07 2.64
C THR A 58 0.71 6.02 3.12
N VAL A 59 0.28 4.76 3.11
CA VAL A 59 1.11 3.60 3.47
C VAL A 59 1.35 2.77 2.21
N LEU A 60 2.61 2.57 1.87
CA LEU A 60 3.05 1.76 0.75
C LEU A 60 3.65 0.46 1.27
N ARG A 61 3.28 -0.66 0.64
CA ARG A 61 3.66 -2.00 1.08
C ARG A 61 4.37 -2.76 -0.01
N THR A 62 5.44 -3.45 0.38
CA THR A 62 6.18 -4.41 -0.43
C THR A 62 6.44 -5.66 0.39
N ASP A 63 6.43 -6.80 -0.28
CA ASP A 63 6.87 -8.09 0.26
C ASP A 63 8.35 -8.37 -0.02
N SER A 64 9.05 -7.46 -0.70
CA SER A 64 10.48 -7.57 -0.90
C SER A 64 11.22 -7.20 0.38
N MET A 65 11.75 -8.22 1.04
CA MET A 65 12.57 -8.06 2.24
C MET A 65 13.93 -7.39 1.96
N ILE A 66 14.34 -7.31 0.69
CA ILE A 66 15.57 -6.63 0.26
C ILE A 66 15.28 -5.18 -0.14
N ALA A 67 14.21 -4.93 -0.90
CA ALA A 67 13.89 -3.58 -1.35
C ALA A 67 13.41 -2.69 -0.19
N LEU A 68 12.67 -3.23 0.78
CA LEU A 68 12.18 -2.44 1.91
C LEU A 68 13.31 -1.76 2.73
N PRO A 69 14.37 -2.47 3.16
CA PRO A 69 15.53 -1.84 3.80
C PRO A 69 16.18 -0.75 2.94
N TRP A 70 16.31 -0.97 1.62
CA TRP A 70 16.86 0.04 0.72
C TRP A 70 15.98 1.29 0.65
N LEU A 71 14.66 1.12 0.57
CA LEU A 71 13.69 2.22 0.55
C LEU A 71 13.69 3.03 1.85
N ASN A 72 14.02 2.39 2.98
CA ASN A 72 14.15 3.04 4.29
C ASN A 72 15.57 3.55 4.59
N THR A 73 16.52 3.36 3.69
CA THR A 73 17.90 3.83 3.83
C THR A 73 18.11 5.10 2.98
N PRO A 74 18.77 6.15 3.49
CA PRO A 74 19.15 7.29 2.67
C PRO A 74 19.87 6.85 1.39
N ALA A 75 19.41 7.29 0.22
CA ALA A 75 19.92 6.79 -1.06
C ALA A 75 21.45 6.95 -1.22
N ASN A 76 22.05 7.98 -0.63
CA ASN A 76 23.49 8.24 -0.64
C ASN A 76 24.33 7.22 0.14
N HIS A 77 23.72 6.35 0.96
CA HIS A 77 24.39 5.26 1.66
C HIS A 77 24.39 3.94 0.85
N LEU A 78 23.74 3.91 -0.32
CA LEU A 78 23.61 2.72 -1.16
C LEU A 78 24.57 2.76 -2.35
N LYS A 79 24.91 1.60 -2.92
CA LYS A 79 25.67 1.52 -4.17
C LYS A 79 24.95 2.31 -5.28
N THR A 80 25.69 3.00 -6.14
CA THR A 80 25.17 3.95 -7.15
C THR A 80 23.97 3.42 -7.95
N PHE A 81 24.02 2.16 -8.37
CA PHE A 81 22.92 1.54 -9.13
C PHE A 81 21.61 1.45 -8.34
N ILE A 82 21.67 1.12 -7.05
CA ILE A 82 20.51 1.06 -6.15
C ILE A 82 20.12 2.47 -5.72
N ALA A 83 21.10 3.31 -5.35
CA ALA A 83 20.91 4.70 -4.95
C ALA A 83 20.08 5.50 -5.98
N ASN A 84 20.39 5.36 -7.27
CA ASN A 84 19.68 6.05 -8.35
C ASN A 84 18.19 5.66 -8.45
N ARG A 85 17.83 4.43 -8.09
CA ARG A 85 16.44 3.96 -8.10
C ARG A 85 15.73 4.37 -6.82
N VAL A 86 16.38 4.14 -5.68
CA VAL A 86 15.85 4.49 -4.36
C VAL A 86 15.60 5.99 -4.26
N SER A 87 16.52 6.84 -4.75
CA SER A 87 16.33 8.30 -4.78
C SER A 87 15.09 8.72 -5.58
N LYS A 88 14.83 8.08 -6.73
CA LYS A 88 13.61 8.34 -7.52
C LYS A 88 12.35 7.94 -6.76
N VAL A 89 12.35 6.77 -6.12
CA VAL A 89 11.18 6.29 -5.36
C VAL A 89 10.96 7.19 -4.14
N GLN A 90 11.99 7.44 -3.33
CA GLN A 90 11.92 8.31 -2.16
C GLN A 90 11.45 9.73 -2.52
N GLY A 91 11.91 10.29 -3.63
CA GLY A 91 11.44 11.61 -4.11
C GLY A 91 9.96 11.62 -4.53
N LEU A 92 9.43 10.50 -5.03
CA LEU A 92 8.00 10.37 -5.36
C LEU A 92 7.14 10.03 -4.14
N THR A 93 7.74 9.51 -3.08
CA THR A 93 7.03 8.98 -1.90
C THR A 93 7.46 9.65 -0.59
N GLU A 94 7.90 10.90 -0.64
CA GLU A 94 8.49 11.62 0.51
C GLU A 94 7.55 11.66 1.73
N ASN A 95 6.24 11.77 1.49
CA ASN A 95 5.20 11.80 2.52
C ASN A 95 4.49 10.45 2.73
N CYS A 96 5.12 9.35 2.31
CA CYS A 96 4.56 8.01 2.43
C CYS A 96 5.36 7.15 3.41
N CYS A 97 4.69 6.21 4.08
CA CYS A 97 5.34 5.22 4.94
C CYS A 97 5.50 3.88 4.20
N TRP A 98 6.73 3.40 4.03
CA TRP A 98 7.02 2.08 3.45
C TRP A 98 7.03 1.01 4.54
N THR A 99 6.27 -0.06 4.35
CA THR A 99 6.16 -1.17 5.31
C THR A 99 6.19 -2.54 4.62
N TYR A 100 6.50 -3.58 5.39
CA TYR A 100 6.47 -4.95 4.89
C TYR A 100 5.05 -5.50 4.84
N VAL A 101 4.78 -6.36 3.86
CA VAL A 101 3.62 -7.27 3.84
C VAL A 101 4.10 -8.67 3.42
N PRO A 102 3.66 -9.76 4.06
CA PRO A 102 3.95 -11.09 3.54
C PRO A 102 3.34 -11.30 2.15
N SER A 103 4.03 -12.00 1.24
CA SER A 103 3.54 -12.22 -0.14
C SER A 103 2.13 -12.81 -0.22
N HIS A 104 1.80 -13.78 0.64
CA HIS A 104 0.46 -14.39 0.69
C HIS A 104 -0.64 -13.45 1.22
N LEU A 105 -0.27 -12.28 1.77
CA LEU A 105 -1.16 -11.20 2.18
C LEU A 105 -1.02 -9.97 1.27
N ASN A 106 -0.23 -10.06 0.19
CA ASN A 106 -0.04 -8.99 -0.78
C ASN A 106 -1.08 -9.16 -1.93
N PRO A 107 -2.13 -8.32 -2.00
CA PRO A 107 -3.11 -8.42 -3.07
C PRO A 107 -2.53 -8.09 -4.46
N ALA A 108 -1.40 -7.38 -4.54
CA ALA A 108 -0.71 -7.12 -5.80
C ALA A 108 -0.05 -8.38 -6.38
N ASP A 109 0.33 -9.36 -5.55
CA ASP A 109 0.87 -10.65 -5.97
C ASP A 109 -0.16 -11.46 -6.78
N LEU A 110 -1.45 -11.32 -6.44
CA LEU A 110 -2.53 -11.99 -7.19
C LEU A 110 -2.55 -11.54 -8.66
N VAL A 111 -2.43 -10.23 -8.91
CA VAL A 111 -2.51 -9.69 -10.26
C VAL A 111 -1.16 -9.73 -11.00
N SER A 112 -0.04 -9.61 -10.29
CA SER A 112 1.30 -9.74 -10.89
C SER A 112 1.53 -11.16 -11.44
N ARG A 113 0.93 -12.20 -10.85
CA ARG A 113 1.00 -13.60 -11.33
C ARG A 113 0.04 -13.92 -12.47
N GLY A 114 -0.72 -12.95 -12.96
CA GLY A 114 -1.64 -13.14 -14.09
C GLY A 114 -2.92 -13.90 -13.73
N LEU A 115 -3.41 -13.77 -12.48
CA LEU A 115 -4.66 -14.41 -12.06
C LEU A 115 -5.84 -13.97 -12.94
N SER A 116 -6.65 -14.94 -13.37
CA SER A 116 -7.83 -14.68 -14.19
C SER A 116 -8.86 -13.83 -13.43
N PRO A 117 -9.50 -12.84 -14.09
CA PRO A 117 -10.58 -12.06 -13.49
C PRO A 117 -11.73 -12.91 -12.94
N ARG A 118 -11.93 -14.13 -13.49
CA ARG A 118 -12.95 -15.07 -13.01
C ARG A 118 -12.65 -15.60 -11.61
N VAL A 119 -11.39 -15.74 -11.22
CA VAL A 119 -11.02 -16.21 -9.87
C VAL A 119 -10.99 -15.03 -8.89
N LEU A 120 -10.61 -13.85 -9.39
CA LEU A 120 -10.43 -12.64 -8.59
C LEU A 120 -11.67 -12.27 -7.74
N HIS A 121 -12.87 -12.51 -8.27
CA HIS A 121 -14.11 -12.16 -7.56
C HIS A 121 -14.35 -12.99 -6.29
N GLU A 122 -13.78 -14.19 -6.19
CA GLU A 122 -13.92 -15.11 -5.04
C GLU A 122 -12.89 -14.82 -3.94
N LEU A 123 -11.85 -14.04 -4.25
CA LEU A 123 -10.73 -13.81 -3.34
C LEU A 123 -11.03 -12.68 -2.37
N LYS A 124 -11.28 -13.03 -1.11
CA LYS A 124 -11.49 -12.05 -0.03
C LYS A 124 -10.32 -11.04 0.08
N LEU A 125 -9.08 -11.51 -0.09
CA LEU A 125 -7.89 -10.66 -0.03
C LEU A 125 -7.92 -9.51 -1.05
N TRP A 126 -8.49 -9.73 -2.23
CA TRP A 126 -8.59 -8.72 -3.29
C TRP A 126 -9.59 -7.61 -2.94
N TRP A 127 -10.69 -7.96 -2.28
CA TRP A 127 -11.77 -7.01 -1.99
C TRP A 127 -11.62 -6.31 -0.65
N SER A 128 -11.11 -7.03 0.35
CA SER A 128 -10.99 -6.53 1.72
C SER A 128 -9.57 -6.08 2.06
N GLY A 129 -8.58 -6.44 1.25
CA GLY A 129 -7.18 -6.32 1.64
C GLY A 129 -6.81 -7.24 2.81
N PRO A 130 -5.61 -7.08 3.38
CA PRO A 130 -5.18 -7.85 4.53
C PRO A 130 -5.90 -7.42 5.82
N SER A 131 -6.20 -8.39 6.69
CA SER A 131 -7.01 -8.16 7.90
C SER A 131 -6.39 -7.19 8.92
N PHE A 132 -5.06 -7.10 8.98
CA PHE A 132 -4.36 -6.18 9.90
C PHE A 132 -4.47 -4.71 9.48
N SER A 133 -4.98 -4.43 8.27
CA SER A 133 -5.19 -3.07 7.77
C SER A 133 -6.48 -2.43 8.28
N GLU A 134 -7.37 -3.17 8.94
CA GLU A 134 -8.68 -2.67 9.37
C GLU A 134 -8.64 -1.75 10.60
N GLN A 135 -7.52 -1.72 11.35
CA GLN A 135 -7.46 -1.06 12.66
C GLN A 135 -7.13 0.45 12.64
N GLY A 136 -6.91 1.08 11.48
CA GLY A 136 -6.72 2.54 11.39
C GLY A 136 -5.47 3.10 12.06
N GLU A 137 -4.70 2.27 12.75
CA GLU A 137 -3.32 2.54 13.09
C GLU A 137 -2.46 2.33 11.85
N LEU A 138 -1.37 3.10 11.71
CA LEU A 138 -0.26 2.71 10.86
C LEU A 138 0.39 1.47 11.50
N SER A 139 -0.36 0.36 11.55
CA SER A 139 0.19 -0.91 11.96
C SER A 139 1.20 -1.26 10.88
N SER A 140 2.48 -1.20 11.27
CA SER A 140 3.48 -2.06 10.65
C SER A 140 2.84 -3.45 10.65
N GLY A 141 2.65 -4.04 9.47
CA GLY A 141 2.09 -5.39 9.36
C GLY A 141 2.95 -6.40 10.13
N PRO A 142 2.80 -7.71 9.87
CA PRO A 142 3.77 -8.67 10.35
C PRO A 142 5.18 -8.15 10.01
N GLY A 143 6.15 -8.18 10.93
CA GLY A 143 7.51 -7.80 10.60
C GLY A 143 8.07 -8.73 9.50
N PRO A 144 9.08 -8.29 8.73
CA PRO A 144 9.80 -9.21 7.86
C PRO A 144 10.37 -10.38 8.69
N PRO A 145 10.39 -11.61 8.16
CA PRO A 145 11.14 -12.69 8.77
C PRO A 145 12.58 -12.25 9.09
N VAL A 146 13.19 -12.80 10.15
CA VAL A 146 14.59 -12.53 10.48
C VAL A 146 15.46 -13.11 9.36
N MET A 147 16.10 -12.25 8.57
CA MET A 147 17.08 -12.63 7.53
C MET A 147 18.51 -12.42 8.03
N ASN A 148 19.43 -13.25 7.52
CA ASN A 148 20.83 -13.21 7.88
C ASN A 148 21.51 -12.03 7.15
N GLU A 149 22.49 -11.35 7.78
CA GLU A 149 23.17 -10.17 7.21
C GLU A 149 23.79 -10.40 5.81
N SER A 150 24.13 -11.64 5.48
CA SER A 150 24.65 -12.03 4.17
C SER A 150 23.63 -11.90 3.01
N GLU A 151 22.31 -11.96 3.29
CA GLU A 151 21.26 -11.87 2.27
C GLU A 151 20.96 -10.41 1.87
N TYR A 152 21.19 -9.45 2.77
CA TYR A 152 21.14 -8.01 2.44
C TYR A 152 22.19 -7.60 1.41
N SER A 153 23.24 -8.40 1.31
CA SER A 153 24.41 -8.14 0.48
C SER A 153 24.33 -8.77 -0.90
N CYS A 154 23.21 -9.41 -1.28
CA CYS A 154 23.04 -10.07 -2.58
C CYS A 154 23.59 -9.18 -3.71
N GLU A 155 24.77 -9.60 -4.15
CA GLU A 155 25.63 -8.87 -5.06
C GLU A 155 24.95 -8.80 -6.43
N LEU A 156 24.84 -7.57 -6.94
CA LEU A 156 25.08 -7.33 -8.36
C LEU A 156 26.55 -6.95 -8.52
#